data_AF-A0A2V7VQM0-F1
#
_entry.id   AF-A0A2V7VQM0-F1
#
_cell.length_a   1.000
_cell.length_b   1.000
_cell.length_c   1.000
_cell.angle_alpha   90.00
_cell.angle_beta   90.00
_cell.angle_gamma   90.00
#
_symmetry.space_group_name_H-M   'P 1'
#
loop_
_entity.id
_entity.type
_entity.pdbx_description
1 polymer ?
#
loop_
_entity_poly.entity_id
_entity_poly.type
_entity_poly.pdbx_seq_one_letter_code
_entity_poly.pdbx_strand_id
1 'polypeptide(L)' 'MKTLIEKIDVGSLELKDQVVSINRVTKVVKGGKNLSFSALVV' A
#
# COMPACT_ATOMS: atom_id res chain seq x y z
N MET A 1 3.31 -33.94 -6.43
CA MET A 1 2.00 -33.27 -6.45
C MET A 1 2.25 -31.80 -6.77
N LYS A 2 1.95 -31.37 -8.00
CA LYS A 2 2.32 -30.02 -8.49
C LYS A 2 1.14 -29.10 -8.18
N THR A 3 1.24 -28.25 -7.16
CA THR A 3 0.24 -27.22 -6.88
C THR A 3 0.33 -26.19 -8.01
N LEU A 4 -0.65 -26.23 -8.92
CA LEU A 4 -0.80 -25.25 -9.99
C LEU A 4 -1.29 -23.96 -9.34
N ILE A 5 -0.40 -22.99 -9.18
CA ILE A 5 -0.78 -21.63 -8.79
C ILE A 5 -1.34 -20.98 -10.05
N GLU A 6 -2.67 -20.89 -10.13
CA GLU A 6 -3.35 -20.17 -11.21
C GLU A 6 -3.01 -18.68 -11.11
N LYS A 7 -2.53 -18.11 -12.21
CA LYS A 7 -2.22 -16.68 -12.29
C LYS A 7 -3.53 -15.90 -12.31
N ILE A 8 -3.65 -14.94 -11.39
CA ILE A 8 -4.77 -14.00 -11.35
C ILE A 8 -4.72 -13.15 -12.64
N ASP A 9 -5.81 -13.15 -13.39
CA ASP A 9 -5.97 -12.31 -14.57
C ASP A 9 -6.34 -10.88 -14.16
N VAL A 10 -5.42 -9.94 -14.39
CA VAL A 10 -5.52 -8.56 -13.91
C VAL A 10 -6.48 -7.70 -14.75
N GLY A 11 -6.76 -8.12 -16.00
CA GLY A 11 -7.54 -7.33 -16.95
C GLY A 11 -9.06 -7.49 -16.83
N SER A 12 -9.52 -8.60 -16.24
CA SER A 12 -10.94 -8.87 -16.01
C SER A 12 -11.46 -8.36 -14.67
N LEU A 13 -10.57 -7.94 -13.77
CA LEU A 13 -10.92 -7.36 -12.47
C LEU A 13 -11.00 -5.83 -12.57
N GLU A 14 -12.22 -5.29 -12.58
CA GLU A 14 -12.47 -3.85 -12.57
C GLU A 14 -12.36 -3.31 -11.12
N LEU A 15 -11.12 -3.15 -10.64
CA LEU A 15 -10.82 -2.67 -9.29
C LEU A 15 -10.85 -1.14 -9.24
N LYS A 16 -11.63 -0.60 -8.30
CA LYS A 16 -11.70 0.83 -8.00
C LYS A 16 -11.14 1.07 -6.62
N ASP A 17 -10.00 1.73 -6.54
CA ASP A 17 -9.37 2.10 -5.29
C ASP A 17 -9.92 3.42 -4.75
N GLN A 18 -10.21 3.48 -3.46
CA GLN A 18 -10.56 4.71 -2.77
C GLN A 18 -9.59 5.01 -1.63
N VAL A 19 -8.99 6.20 -1.63
CA VAL A 19 -8.16 6.68 -0.53
C VAL A 19 -9.05 7.12 0.62
N VAL A 20 -8.88 6.48 1.78
CA VAL A 20 -9.65 6.79 2.99
C VAL A 20 -8.89 7.78 3.87
N SER A 21 -7.58 7.60 4.02
CA SER A 21 -6.76 8.52 4.82
C SER A 21 -5.31 8.56 4.35
N ILE A 22 -4.67 9.72 4.55
CA ILE A 22 -3.24 9.92 4.38
C ILE A 22 -2.70 10.62 5.62
N ASN A 23 -1.76 9.97 6.31
CA ASN A 23 -1.16 10.43 7.55
C ASN A 23 0.31 10.75 7.32
N ARG A 24 0.73 11.95 7.72
CA ARG A 24 2.15 12.30 7.78
C ARG A 24 2.74 11.81 9.10
N VAL A 25 3.63 10.84 9.04
CA VAL A 25 4.36 10.29 10.19
C VAL A 25 5.81 10.76 10.19
N THR A 26 6.42 10.83 11.37
CA THR A 26 7.82 11.26 11.47
C THR A 26 8.61 10.42 12.45
N LYS A 27 9.82 10.03 12.09
CA LYS A 27 10.83 9.51 13.02
C LYS A 27 11.76 10.65 13.43
N VAL A 28 11.77 10.99 14.72
CA VAL A 28 12.73 11.95 15.27
C VAL A 28 14.09 11.27 15.42
N VAL A 29 15.15 11.95 15.00
CA VAL A 29 16.55 11.53 15.15
C VAL A 29 17.36 12.68 15.76
N LYS A 30 18.60 12.42 16.18
CA LYS A 30 19.44 13.44 16.86
C LYS A 30 19.59 14.76 16.08
N GLY A 31 19.59 14.72 14.74
CA GLY A 31 19.77 15.90 13.89
C GLY A 31 18.52 16.42 13.19
N GLY A 32 17.33 15.86 13.44
CA GLY A 32 16.13 16.30 12.74
C GLY A 32 14.97 15.31 12.79
N LYS A 33 14.04 15.44 11.82
CA LYS A 33 12.88 14.56 11.68
C LYS A 33 12.89 13.97 10.29
N ASN A 34 12.87 12.64 10.19
CA ASN A 34 12.60 11.97 8.92
C ASN A 34 11.08 11.88 8.76
N LEU A 35 10.55 12.47 7.69
CA LEU A 35 9.11 12.49 7.41
C LEU A 35 8.76 11.39 6.40
N SER A 36 7.60 10.77 6.59
CA SER A 36 7.05 9.81 5.64
C SER A 36 5.53 9.92 5.65
N PHE A 37 4.88 9.42 4.60
CA PHE A 37 3.42 9.35 4.52
C PHE A 37 2.98 7.89 4.61
N SER A 38 1.89 7.66 5.35
CA SER A 38 1.17 6.39 5.42
C SER A 38 -0.23 6.61 4.85
N ALA A 39 -0.69 5.73 3.97
CA ALA A 39 -2.01 5.81 3.36
C ALA A 39 -2.83 4.55 3.64
N LEU A 40 -4.13 4.73 3.84
CA LEU A 40 -5.12 3.66 3.92
C LEU A 40 -6.02 3.74 2.69
N VAL A 41 -6.10 2.64 1.94
CA VAL A 41 -6.84 2.49 0.68
C VAL A 41 -7.71 1.23 0.78
N VAL A 42 -8.92 1.29 0.21
CA VAL A 42 -9.90 0.20 0.14
C VAL A 42 -10.36 0.00 -1.29
#